data_AF-A0A328BNI5-F1
#
_entry.id   AF-A0A328BNI5-F1
#
_cell.length_a   1.000
_cell.length_b   1.000
_cell.length_c   1.000
_cell.angle_alpha   90.00
_cell.angle_beta   90.00
_cell.angle_gamma   90.00
#
_symmetry.space_group_name_H-M   'P 1'
#
loop_
_entity.id
_entity.type
_entity.pdbx_description
1 polymer ?
#
loop_
_entity_poly.entity_id
_entity_poly.type
_entity_poly.pdbx_seq_one_letter_code
_entity_poly.pdbx_strand_id
1 'polypeptide(L)'
;MAVAGQTDDEPFVTADNSRISPHQTHKSRWAALSRDLLKHWGGPFNYGDSVRISGISPQLDGVYIIHDTMARRHKHCFDVLVGAKEAHLSDMWHNVRLTPVPARPAPQPEWQAG
;
A
#
# COMPACT_ATOMS: atom_id res chain seq x y z
N MET A 1 9.36 13.20 8.07
CA MET A 1 8.88 13.14 9.47
C MET A 1 7.66 12.24 9.45
N ALA A 2 7.70 11.05 10.06
CA ALA A 2 6.51 10.21 10.18
C ALA A 2 5.58 10.86 11.22
N VAL A 3 4.35 11.20 10.84
CA VAL A 3 3.38 11.85 11.74
C VAL A 3 2.89 10.80 12.73
N ALA A 4 3.34 10.91 13.98
CA ALA A 4 2.83 10.10 15.08
C ALA A 4 1.29 10.22 15.14
N GLY A 5 0.59 9.10 14.98
CA GLY A 5 -0.87 9.01 15.00
C GLY A 5 -1.56 8.75 13.65
N GLN A 6 -0.85 8.56 12.54
CA GLN A 6 -1.46 8.03 11.31
C GLN A 6 -1.53 6.50 11.28
N THR A 7 -0.58 5.81 11.92
CA THR A 7 -0.54 4.35 12.09
C THR A 7 -0.77 4.01 13.57
N ASP A 8 -1.44 2.89 13.87
CA ASP A 8 -1.65 2.45 15.25
C ASP A 8 -0.29 2.12 15.89
N ASP A 9 0.11 2.97 16.84
CA ASP A 9 1.15 2.81 17.87
C ASP A 9 2.63 2.62 17.49
N GLU A 10 3.02 2.15 16.31
CA GLU A 10 4.45 2.00 15.94
C GLU A 10 4.77 2.57 14.55
N PRO A 11 5.36 3.79 14.44
CA PRO A 11 5.60 4.44 13.14
C PRO A 11 6.67 3.74 12.27
N PHE A 12 7.28 2.67 12.77
CA PHE A 12 8.33 1.91 12.08
C PHE A 12 8.05 0.42 11.92
N VAL A 13 6.91 -0.08 12.43
CA VAL A 13 6.50 -1.47 12.33
C VAL A 13 5.16 -1.50 11.63
N THR A 14 5.15 -1.94 10.38
CA THR A 14 3.90 -2.16 9.65
C THR A 14 3.10 -3.29 10.29
N ALA A 15 1.79 -3.34 10.06
CA ALA A 15 0.90 -4.41 10.53
C ALA A 15 1.35 -5.83 10.12
N ASP A 16 2.19 -5.94 9.10
CA ASP A 16 2.85 -7.17 8.61
C ASP A 16 4.17 -7.50 9.35
N ASN A 17 4.55 -6.78 10.41
CA ASN A 17 5.88 -6.82 11.06
C ASN A 17 7.06 -6.35 10.17
N SER A 18 6.78 -5.86 8.95
CA SER A 18 7.81 -5.30 8.08
C SER A 18 8.28 -3.94 8.62
N ARG A 19 9.60 -3.73 8.69
CA ARG A 19 10.21 -2.46 9.15
C ARG A 19 10.47 -1.52 7.98
N ILE A 20 9.89 -0.32 8.04
CA ILE A 20 10.18 0.73 7.05
C ILE A 20 11.63 1.17 7.26
N SER A 21 12.51 0.72 6.36
CA SER A 21 13.91 1.13 6.37
C SER A 21 14.02 2.58 5.86
N PRO A 22 14.98 3.39 6.32
CA PRO A 22 15.21 4.74 5.79
C PRO A 22 15.64 4.75 4.31
N HIS A 23 16.05 3.60 3.78
CA HIS A 23 16.32 3.36 2.35
C HIS A 23 15.09 2.95 1.54
N GLN A 24 13.93 2.77 2.18
CA GLN A 24 12.69 2.50 1.48
C GLN A 24 12.29 3.72 0.67
N THR A 25 11.90 3.49 -0.58
CA THR A 25 11.54 4.54 -1.53
C THR A 25 10.18 4.23 -2.13
N HIS A 26 9.57 5.18 -2.84
CA HIS A 26 8.32 4.95 -3.59
C HIS A 26 8.42 3.75 -4.56
N LYS A 27 9.64 3.35 -4.95
CA LYS A 27 9.92 2.15 -5.76
C LYS A 27 9.60 0.84 -5.06
N SER A 28 9.57 0.81 -3.73
CA SER A 28 9.10 -0.37 -2.98
C SER A 28 7.61 -0.63 -3.20
N ARG A 29 6.86 0.40 -3.63
CA ARG A 29 5.43 0.30 -3.93
C ARG A 29 4.64 -0.28 -2.76
N TRP A 30 4.96 0.14 -1.54
CA TRP A 30 4.23 -0.27 -0.35
C TRP A 30 3.15 0.75 -0.02
N ALA A 31 2.05 0.25 0.54
CA ALA A 31 0.90 1.06 0.87
C ALA A 31 0.25 0.66 2.18
N ALA A 32 -0.39 1.66 2.80
CA ALA A 32 -1.29 1.50 3.92
C ALA A 32 -2.73 1.77 3.48
N LEU A 33 -3.66 0.90 3.91
CA LEU A 33 -5.09 1.10 3.72
C LEU A 33 -5.78 1.40 5.05
N SER A 34 -6.91 2.09 4.99
CA SER A 34 -7.80 2.18 6.14
C SER A 34 -8.44 0.83 6.47
N ARG A 35 -8.76 0.61 7.76
CA ARG A 35 -9.28 -0.68 8.26
C ARG A 35 -10.50 -1.18 7.48
N ASP A 36 -11.41 -0.29 7.11
CA ASP A 36 -12.64 -0.60 6.37
C ASP A 36 -12.40 -1.19 4.97
N LEU A 37 -11.23 -0.95 4.37
CA LEU A 37 -10.86 -1.50 3.07
C LEU A 37 -10.25 -2.90 3.17
N LEU A 38 -9.89 -3.33 4.38
CA LEU A 38 -9.29 -4.64 4.63
C LEU A 38 -10.35 -5.69 4.94
N LYS A 39 -10.17 -6.89 4.42
CA LYS A 39 -11.07 -8.03 4.51
C LYS A 39 -11.38 -8.43 5.95
N HIS A 40 -10.42 -8.24 6.85
CA HIS A 40 -10.60 -8.49 8.27
C HIS A 40 -11.73 -7.63 8.89
N TRP A 41 -12.02 -6.45 8.33
CA TRP A 41 -13.11 -5.57 8.74
C TRP A 41 -14.26 -5.49 7.70
N GLY A 42 -14.30 -6.41 6.73
CA GLY A 42 -15.35 -6.47 5.71
C GLY A 42 -15.04 -5.76 4.39
N GLY A 43 -13.81 -5.27 4.22
CA GLY A 43 -13.36 -4.68 2.96
C GLY A 43 -12.94 -5.69 1.90
N PRO A 44 -12.61 -5.24 0.68
CA PRO A 44 -12.25 -6.13 -0.42
C PRO A 44 -10.78 -6.57 -0.47
N PHE A 45 -9.86 -5.93 0.28
CA PHE A 45 -8.40 -6.15 0.15
C PHE A 45 -7.80 -6.95 1.32
N ASN A 46 -6.69 -7.65 1.10
CA ASN A 46 -5.90 -8.27 2.16
C ASN A 46 -4.48 -7.68 2.23
N TYR A 47 -3.79 -7.93 3.34
CA TYR A 47 -2.33 -7.75 3.39
C TYR A 47 -1.66 -8.65 2.35
N GLY A 48 -0.63 -8.12 1.68
CA GLY A 48 0.07 -8.75 0.55
C GLY A 48 -0.66 -8.63 -0.79
N ASP A 49 -1.89 -8.13 -0.82
CA ASP A 49 -2.61 -7.93 -2.07
C ASP A 49 -2.04 -6.74 -2.86
N SER A 50 -2.10 -6.84 -4.18
CA SER A 50 -1.60 -5.79 -5.08
C SER A 50 -2.78 -4.94 -5.55
N VAL A 51 -2.76 -3.66 -5.23
CA VAL A 51 -3.77 -2.69 -5.65
C VAL A 51 -3.16 -1.70 -6.63
N ARG A 52 -3.84 -1.47 -7.75
CA ARG A 52 -3.52 -0.38 -8.65
C ARG A 52 -4.27 0.87 -8.23
N ILE A 53 -3.54 1.96 -8.19
CA ILE A 53 -4.04 3.24 -7.72
C ILE A 53 -4.04 4.20 -8.86
N SER A 54 -5.18 4.86 -9.02
CA SER A 54 -5.34 5.91 -10.01
C SER A 54 -6.08 7.12 -9.47
N GLY A 55 -5.69 8.29 -9.97
CA GLY A 55 -6.27 9.58 -9.57
C GLY A 55 -5.55 10.33 -8.46
N ILE A 56 -4.39 9.85 -7.98
CA ILE A 56 -3.52 10.63 -7.09
C ILE A 56 -2.71 11.65 -7.88
N SER A 57 -1.80 11.17 -8.73
CA SER A 57 -0.91 11.97 -9.57
C SER A 57 -0.22 11.03 -10.58
N PRO A 58 0.17 11.50 -11.77
CA PRO A 58 0.84 10.66 -12.76
C PRO A 58 2.12 9.99 -12.26
N GLN A 59 2.78 10.60 -11.28
CA GLN A 59 4.02 10.10 -10.65
C GLN A 59 3.77 9.01 -9.60
N LEU A 60 2.58 9.02 -8.97
CA LEU A 60 2.19 8.11 -7.90
C LEU A 60 1.17 7.06 -8.37
N ASP A 61 0.59 7.22 -9.57
CA ASP A 61 -0.21 6.16 -10.21
C ASP A 61 0.67 4.92 -10.41
N GLY A 62 0.13 3.76 -10.04
CA GLY A 62 0.90 2.53 -10.10
C GLY A 62 0.28 1.41 -9.29
N VAL A 63 0.98 0.29 -9.26
CA VAL A 63 0.60 -0.88 -8.47
C VAL A 63 1.36 -0.83 -7.15
N TYR A 64 0.64 -1.02 -6.05
CA TYR A 64 1.12 -1.01 -4.69
C TYR A 64 0.73 -2.30 -3.98
N ILE A 65 1.58 -2.76 -3.07
CA ILE A 65 1.34 -3.91 -2.22
C ILE A 65 0.93 -3.43 -0.85
N ILE A 66 -0.17 -3.96 -0.33
CA ILE A 66 -0.71 -3.59 0.98
C ILE A 66 0.11 -4.28 2.07
N HIS A 67 0.89 -3.51 2.81
CA HIS A 67 1.68 -4.03 3.94
C HIS A 67 1.20 -3.49 5.29
N ASP A 68 0.44 -2.38 5.30
CA ASP A 68 0.11 -1.70 6.55
C ASP A 68 -1.34 -1.24 6.63
N THR A 69 -1.74 -0.81 7.82
CA THR A 69 -3.09 -0.34 8.12
C THR A 69 -3.08 0.95 8.88
N MET A 70 -3.88 1.90 8.41
CA MET A 70 -4.03 3.19 9.09
C MET A 70 -4.79 3.06 10.41
N ALA A 71 -4.58 4.05 11.26
CA ALA A 71 -5.30 4.20 12.51
C ALA A 71 -6.82 4.19 12.30
N ARG A 72 -7.55 3.60 13.25
CA ARG A 72 -9.01 3.33 13.18
C ARG A 72 -9.91 4.53 12.86
N ARG A 73 -9.41 5.76 13.02
CA ARG A 73 -10.14 7.00 12.78
C ARG A 73 -10.28 7.34 11.29
N HIS A 74 -9.41 6.79 10.45
CA HIS A 74 -9.41 7.01 9.01
C HIS A 74 -10.27 5.96 8.31
N LYS A 75 -11.09 6.38 7.35
CA LYS A 75 -12.01 5.51 6.58
C LYS A 75 -11.92 5.88 5.09
N HIS A 76 -11.94 4.88 4.21
CA HIS A 76 -11.70 5.05 2.77
C HIS A 76 -10.44 5.87 2.45
N CYS A 77 -9.34 5.62 3.17
CA CYS A 77 -8.08 6.35 3.00
C CYS A 77 -6.98 5.43 2.47
N PHE A 78 -6.05 6.04 1.74
CA PHE A 78 -4.89 5.41 1.14
C PHE A 78 -3.64 6.26 1.41
N ASP A 79 -2.52 5.62 1.76
CA ASP A 79 -1.22 6.29 1.94
C ASP A 79 -0.10 5.44 1.36
N VAL A 80 0.90 6.13 0.81
CA VAL A 80 2.09 5.51 0.24
C VAL A 80 3.15 5.41 1.32
N LEU A 81 3.58 4.18 1.61
CA LEU A 81 4.68 3.96 2.55
C LEU A 81 6.00 4.21 1.85
N VAL A 82 6.61 5.34 2.18
CA VAL A 82 7.92 5.77 1.69
C VAL A 82 8.85 6.09 2.86
N GLY A 83 10.16 5.96 2.64
CA GLY A 83 11.14 6.31 3.65
C GLY A 83 11.22 7.81 3.89
N ALA A 84 11.92 8.20 4.97
CA ALA A 84 12.02 9.58 5.42
C ALA A 84 12.53 10.57 4.36
N LYS A 85 13.36 10.12 3.42
CA LYS A 85 13.87 10.94 2.30
C LYS A 85 12.76 11.37 1.33
N GLU A 86 11.74 10.54 1.17
CA GLU A 86 10.64 10.74 0.25
C GLU A 86 9.31 10.98 0.97
N ALA A 87 9.33 11.33 2.26
CA ALA A 87 8.14 11.59 3.07
C ALA A 87 7.24 12.73 2.55
N HIS A 88 7.67 13.47 1.52
CA HIS A 88 6.84 14.43 0.79
C HIS A 88 5.89 13.76 -0.22
N LEU A 89 6.06 12.46 -0.47
CA LEU A 89 5.19 11.63 -1.31
C LEU A 89 4.17 10.83 -0.50
N SER A 90 4.43 10.58 0.79
CA SER A 90 3.42 10.06 1.73
C SER A 90 2.46 11.17 2.06
N ASP A 91 1.20 10.97 1.70
CA ASP A 91 0.12 11.92 1.93
C ASP A 91 -1.17 11.14 2.13
N MET A 92 -2.12 11.71 2.85
CA MET A 92 -3.37 11.02 3.15
C MET A 92 -4.36 11.26 2.02
N TRP A 93 -4.38 10.34 1.05
CA TRP A 93 -5.22 10.49 -0.12
C TRP A 93 -6.63 9.97 0.16
N HIS A 94 -7.61 10.86 -0.07
CA HIS A 94 -9.03 10.57 0.06
C HIS A 94 -9.62 10.46 -1.36
N ASN A 95 -10.58 9.55 -1.58
CA ASN A 95 -11.24 9.34 -2.87
C ASN A 95 -10.33 8.85 -4.03
N VAL A 96 -9.29 8.08 -3.74
CA VAL A 96 -8.48 7.44 -4.78
C VAL A 96 -9.20 6.22 -5.34
N ARG A 97 -8.98 5.94 -6.63
CA ARG A 97 -9.50 4.72 -7.26
C ARG A 97 -8.52 3.58 -7.00
N LEU A 98 -8.93 2.65 -6.14
CA LEU A 98 -8.24 1.41 -5.82
C LEU A 98 -8.83 0.28 -6.68
N THR A 99 -8.03 -0.26 -7.58
CA THR A 99 -8.41 -1.39 -8.43
C THR A 99 -7.60 -2.61 -8.00
N PRO A 100 -8.20 -3.72 -7.55
CA PRO A 100 -7.46 -4.93 -7.25
C PRO A 100 -6.74 -5.43 -8.50
N VAL A 101 -5.45 -5.69 -8.38
CA VAL A 101 -4.65 -6.31 -9.44
C VAL A 101 -4.51 -7.78 -9.07
N PRO A 102 -5.13 -8.71 -9.81
CA PRO A 102 -4.88 -10.11 -9.57
C PRO A 102 -3.38 -10.36 -9.68
N ALA A 103 -2.80 -11.03 -8.68
CA ALA A 103 -1.41 -11.48 -8.75
C ALA A 103 -1.22 -12.13 -10.11
N ARG A 104 -0.27 -11.60 -10.89
CA ARG A 104 0.03 -12.04 -12.26
C ARG A 104 -0.13 -13.55 -12.33
N PRO A 105 -1.01 -14.11 -13.20
CA PRO A 105 -1.06 -15.56 -13.37
C PRO A 105 0.38 -15.98 -13.69
N ALA A 106 0.91 -16.94 -12.93
CA ALA A 106 2.28 -17.43 -13.10
C ALA A 106 2.57 -17.55 -14.60
N PRO A 107 3.74 -17.10 -15.09
CA PRO A 107 4.06 -17.22 -16.51
C PRO A 107 3.81 -18.68 -16.89
N GLN A 108 2.79 -18.93 -17.72
CA GLN A 108 2.51 -20.27 -18.17
C GLN A 108 3.80 -20.73 -18.88
N PRO A 109 4.39 -21.87 -18.49
CA PRO A 109 5.57 -22.35 -19.18
C PRO A 109 5.14 -22.64 -20.62
N GLU A 110 5.56 -21.77 -21.54
CA GLU A 110 5.38 -21.96 -22.97
C GLU A 110 6.37 -23.04 -23.41
N TRP A 111 6.03 -24.30 -23.12
CA TRP A 111 6.72 -25.44 -23.71
C TRP A 111 6.31 -25.52 -25.18
N GLN A 112 7.17 -25.02 -26.07
CA GLN A 112 7.10 -25.35 -27.50
C GLN A 112 7.92 -26.64 -27.71
N ALA A 113 7.24 -27.75 -28.01
CA ALA A 113 7.89 -28.95 -28.50
C ALA A 113 8.26 -28.73 -29.98
N GLY A 114 9.55 -28.87 -30.30
CA GLY A 114 10.08 -29.02 -31.65
C GLY A 114 10.43 -30.46 -31.95
#